data_AF-A0A6G2CM37-F1
#
_entry.id   AF-A0A6G2CM37-F1
#
_cell.length_a   1.000
_cell.length_b   1.000
_cell.length_c   1.000
_cell.angle_alpha   90.00
_cell.angle_beta   90.00
_cell.angle_gamma   90.00
#
_symmetry.space_group_name_H-M   'P 1'
#
loop_
_entity.id
_entity.type
_entity.pdbx_description
1 polymer ?
#
loop_
_entity_poly.entity_id
_entity_poly.type
_entity_poly.pdbx_seq_one_letter_code
_entity_poly.pdbx_strand_id
1 'polypeptide(L)' 'MNIKLINFLIFVLSLICLIIETNLFYNVGIFVDEFNTSPAVVYGGDFWLQMDWVKLAFLALIVLLSGISLFITKNK' A
#
# COMPACT_ATOMS: atom_id res chain seq x y z
N MET A 1 -17.36 -19.83 -6.25
CA MET A 1 -16.13 -19.46 -5.51
C MET A 1 -16.53 -19.14 -4.07
N ASN A 2 -15.84 -19.69 -3.07
CA ASN A 2 -16.20 -19.50 -1.66
C ASN A 2 -15.91 -18.04 -1.24
N ILE A 3 -16.91 -17.30 -0.75
CA ILE A 3 -16.76 -15.88 -0.36
C ILE A 3 -15.60 -15.68 0.64
N LYS A 4 -15.38 -16.64 1.54
CA LYS A 4 -14.25 -16.60 2.47
C LYS A 4 -12.90 -16.68 1.77
N LEU A 5 -12.81 -17.53 0.74
CA LEU A 5 -11.60 -17.65 -0.07
C LEU A 5 -11.35 -16.34 -0.83
N ILE A 6 -12.40 -15.69 -1.35
CA ILE A 6 -12.29 -14.38 -2.02
C ILE A 6 -11.76 -13.32 -1.05
N ASN A 7 -12.36 -13.19 0.13
CA ASN A 7 -11.93 -12.21 1.13
C ASN A 7 -10.48 -12.46 1.57
N PHE A 8 -10.09 -13.73 1.70
CA PHE A 8 -8.72 -14.11 2.03
C PHE A 8 -7.74 -13.71 0.93
N LEU A 9 -8.07 -13.98 -0.34
CA LEU A 9 -7.25 -13.57 -1.48
C LEU A 9 -7.14 -12.05 -1.58
N ILE A 10 -8.23 -11.30 -1.36
CA ILE A 10 -8.18 -9.83 -1.36
C ILE A 10 -7.24 -9.32 -0.26
N PHE A 11 -7.32 -9.87 0.95
CA PHE A 11 -6.42 -9.50 2.04
C PHE A 11 -4.96 -9.79 1.69
N VAL A 12 -4.64 -11.01 1.23
CA VAL A 12 -3.26 -11.39 0.88
C VAL A 12 -2.72 -10.52 -0.26
N LEU A 13 -3.50 -10.29 -1.31
CA LEU A 13 -3.07 -9.45 -2.44
C LEU A 13 -2.85 -8.00 -2.02
N SER A 14 -3.77 -7.42 -1.24
CA SER A 14 -3.61 -6.05 -0.75
C SER A 14 -2.41 -5.90 0.19
N LEU A 15 -2.14 -6.91 1.04
CA LEU A 15 -0.98 -6.93 1.92
C LEU A 15 0.33 -7.00 1.13
N ILE A 16 0.40 -7.84 0.10
CA ILE A 16 1.56 -7.93 -0.79
C ILE A 16 1.79 -6.59 -1.50
N CYS A 17 0.73 -5.96 -2.03
CA CYS A 17 0.83 -4.64 -2.64
C CYS A 17 1.37 -3.60 -1.64
N LEU A 18 0.88 -3.60 -0.39
CA LEU A 18 1.35 -2.66 0.63
C LEU A 18 2.85 -2.83 0.93
N ILE A 19 3.32 -4.08 1.03
CA ILE A 19 4.73 -4.39 1.26
C ILE A 19 5.59 -3.92 0.09
N ILE A 20 5.16 -4.17 -1.16
CA ILE A 20 5.90 -3.73 -2.35
C ILE A 20 5.98 -2.20 -2.39
N GLU A 21 4.84 -1.52 -2.21
CA GLU A 21 4.77 -0.05 -2.28
C GLU A 21 5.60 0.61 -1.17
N THR A 22 5.57 0.07 0.05
CA THR A 22 6.39 0.61 1.16
C THR A 22 7.88 0.45 0.87
N ASN A 23 8.31 -0.68 0.29
CA ASN A 23 9.70 -0.89 -0.09
C ASN A 23 10.13 0.07 -1.22
N LEU A 24 9.26 0.31 -2.21
CA LEU A 24 9.55 1.27 -3.28
C LEU A 24 9.67 2.69 -2.72
N PHE A 25 8.76 3.09 -1.84
CA PHE A 25 8.80 4.39 -1.17
C PHE A 25 10.10 4.55 -0.35
N TYR A 26 10.50 3.52 0.39
CA TYR A 26 11.77 3.51 1.14
C TYR A 26 13.01 3.62 0.22
N ASN A 27 13.00 2.91 -0.91
CA ASN A 27 14.08 2.99 -1.90
C ASN A 27 14.17 4.37 -2.56
N VAL A 28 13.06 5.09 -2.74
CA VAL A 28 13.10 6.49 -3.17
C VAL A 28 13.82 7.35 -2.13
N GLY A 29 13.59 7.09 -0.84
CA GLY A 29 14.34 7.72 0.25
C GLY A 29 15.86 7.53 0.13
N ILE A 30 16.31 6.29 -0.06
CA ILE A 30 17.73 5.98 -0.27
C ILE A 30 18.27 6.70 -1.51
N PHE A 31 17.52 6.67 -2.61
CA PHE A 31 17.91 7.31 -3.86
C PHE A 31 18.09 8.82 -3.68
N VAL A 32 17.16 9.51 -3.02
CA VAL A 32 17.25 10.97 -2.89
C VAL A 32 18.43 11.40 -2.01
N ASP A 33 18.76 10.58 -1.00
CA ASP A 33 19.93 10.78 -0.15
C ASP A 33 21.24 10.57 -0.94
N GLU A 34 21.33 9.51 -1.74
CA GLU A 34 22.53 9.19 -2.53
C GLU A 34 22.81 10.24 -3.62
N PHE A 35 21.75 10.72 -4.28
CA PHE A 35 21.86 11.68 -5.39
C PHE A 35 21.71 13.15 -4.97
N ASN A 36 21.68 13.45 -3.66
CA ASN A 36 21.45 14.80 -3.10
C ASN A 36 20.30 15.54 -3.79
N THR A 37 19.18 14.83 -4.00
CA THR A 37 17.98 15.36 -4.62
C THR A 37 16.81 15.27 -3.63
N SER A 38 15.58 15.48 -4.09
CA SER A 38 14.39 15.38 -3.24
C SER A 38 13.40 14.36 -3.81
N PRO A 39 12.54 13.75 -2.97
CA PRO A 39 11.49 12.86 -3.44
C PRO A 39 10.57 13.53 -4.46
N ALA A 40 10.27 14.82 -4.27
CA ALA A 40 9.46 15.60 -5.20
C ALA A 40 10.04 15.59 -6.63
N VAL A 41 11.36 15.63 -6.80
CA VAL A 41 11.99 15.53 -8.14
C VAL A 41 11.77 14.15 -8.75
N VAL A 42 11.90 13.09 -7.95
CA VAL A 42 11.70 11.69 -8.41
C VAL A 42 10.26 11.44 -8.85
N TYR A 43 9.28 11.94 -8.08
CA TYR A 43 7.86 11.81 -8.39
C TYR A 43 7.35 12.82 -9.43
N GLY A 44 8.18 13.77 -9.89
CA GLY A 44 7.78 14.77 -10.89
C GLY A 44 6.97 15.96 -10.33
N GLY A 45 7.10 16.22 -9.02
CA GLY A 45 6.55 17.38 -8.31
C GLY A 45 5.94 17.01 -6.96
N ASP A 46 5.71 18.03 -6.12
CA ASP A 46 5.10 17.85 -4.79
C ASP A 46 3.70 17.24 -4.87
N PHE A 47 2.92 17.60 -5.89
CA PHE A 47 1.59 17.05 -6.10
C PHE A 47 1.61 15.53 -6.19
N TRP A 48 2.51 14.96 -7.01
CA TRP A 48 2.61 13.52 -7.22
C TRP A 48 3.20 12.80 -6.01
N LEU A 49 4.12 13.43 -5.30
CA LEU A 49 4.60 12.94 -4.00
C LEU A 49 3.45 12.82 -2.99
N GLN A 50 2.56 13.82 -2.91
CA GLN A 50 1.37 13.76 -2.05
C GLN A 50 0.39 12.66 -2.51
N MET A 51 0.21 12.47 -3.83
CA MET A 51 -0.62 11.38 -4.35
C MET A 51 -0.07 10.00 -3.98
N ASP A 52 1.25 9.84 -3.93
CA ASP A 52 1.87 8.59 -3.50
C ASP A 52 1.64 8.32 -2.01
N TRP A 53 1.74 9.35 -1.16
CA TRP A 53 1.36 9.26 0.25
C TRP A 53 -0.12 8.87 0.44
N VAL A 54 -1.03 9.48 -0.32
CA VAL A 54 -2.46 9.13 -0.30
C VAL A 54 -2.69 7.69 -0.75
N LYS A 55 -1.98 7.24 -1.80
CA LYS A 55 -2.03 5.85 -2.29
C LYS A 55 -1.61 4.87 -1.19
N LEU A 56 -0.50 5.13 -0.50
CA LEU A 56 -0.05 4.31 0.64
C LEU A 56 -1.08 4.27 1.77
N ALA A 57 -1.67 5.42 2.13
CA ALA A 57 -2.69 5.50 3.16
C ALA A 57 -3.96 4.69 2.80
N PHE A 58 -4.43 4.79 1.55
CA PHE A 58 -5.56 4.00 1.07
C PHE A 58 -5.25 2.51 1.03
N LEU A 59 -4.05 2.13 0.61
CA LEU A 59 -3.65 0.74 0.57
C LEU A 59 -3.55 0.14 1.98
N ALA A 60 -3.02 0.88 2.95
CA ALA A 60 -3.03 0.49 4.35
C ALA A 60 -4.47 0.33 4.88
N LEU A 61 -5.38 1.24 4.55
CA LEU A 61 -6.78 1.14 4.92
C LEU A 61 -7.47 -0.09 4.30
N ILE A 62 -7.19 -0.40 3.03
CA ILE A 62 -7.72 -1.60 2.35
C ILE A 62 -7.25 -2.87 3.06
N VAL A 63 -5.96 -2.95 3.43
CA VAL A 63 -5.41 -4.09 4.17
C VAL A 63 -6.11 -4.24 5.53
N LEU A 64 -6.32 -3.15 6.26
CA LEU A 64 -7.02 -3.17 7.54
C LEU A 64 -8.47 -3.63 7.39
N LEU A 65 -9.22 -3.04 6.46
CA LEU A 65 -10.64 -3.37 6.24
C LEU A 65 -10.83 -4.81 5.75
N SER A 66 -9.99 -5.26 4.82
CA SER A 66 -10.02 -6.64 4.33
C SER A 66 -9.60 -7.63 5.42
N GLY A 67 -8.61 -7.29 6.25
CA GLY A 67 -8.22 -8.08 7.42
C GLY A 67 -9.35 -8.20 8.44
N ILE A 68 -10.00 -7.10 8.79
CA ILE A 68 -11.18 -7.08 9.67
C ILE A 68 -12.30 -7.97 9.10
N SER A 69 -12.54 -7.91 7.79
CA SER A 69 -13.58 -8.71 7.13
C SER A 69 -13.39 -10.23 7.31
N LEU A 70 -12.13 -10.69 7.43
CA LEU A 70 -11.82 -12.11 7.66
C LEU A 70 -12.30 -12.59 9.04
N PHE A 71 -12.25 -11.73 10.05
CA PHE A 71 -12.66 -12.06 11.42
C PHE A 71 -14.15 -11.82 11.67
N ILE A 72 -14.75 -10.83 10.99
CA ILE A 72 -16.18 -10.51 11.14
C ILE A 72 -17.08 -11.50 10.38
N THR A 73 -16.58 -12.18 9.35
CA THR A 73 -17.36 -13.18 8.59
C THR A 73 -17.63 -14.43 9.44
N LYS A 74 -18.59 -14.32 10.38
CA LYS A 74 -19.20 -15.46 11.06
C LYS A 74 -19.93 -16.31 10.03
N ASN A 75 -19.70 -17.62 10.11
CA ASN A 75 -20.53 -18.64 9.47
C ASN A 75 -22.01 -18.34 9.77
N LYS A 76 -22.75 -17.80 8.80
CA LYS A 76 -24.17 -18.08 8.70
C LYS A 76 -24.33 -19.39 7.92
#